data_AF-A0A7X7DK54-F1
#
_entry.id   AF-A0A7X7DK54-F1
#
_cell.length_a   1.000
_cell.length_b   1.000
_cell.length_c   1.000
_cell.angle_alpha   90.00
_cell.angle_beta   90.00
_cell.angle_gamma   90.00
#
_symmetry.space_group_name_H-M   'P 1'
#
loop_
_entity.id
_entity.type
_entity.pdbx_description
1 polymer ?
#
loop_
_entity_poly.entity_id
_entity_poly.type
_entity_poly.pdbx_seq_one_letter_code
_entity_poly.pdbx_strand_id
1 'polypeptide(L)'
;MILQVIRFRISEFDIDGLRFDAADVMEKQFFTAMHAQCTSVKSDFWLMGEVIHGDYRAWVNNESLNSVTNYECYKGLWSSHNDKNYFEIAYSLNRQFGEHVIYKGFNLYNFADNHDVDSIRTVLFSQTA
;
A
#
# COMPACT_ATOMS: atom_id res chain seq x y z
N MET A 1 -21.75 10.13 -8.29
CA MET A 1 -22.26 9.28 -7.19
C MET A 1 -21.18 9.00 -6.14
N ILE A 2 -20.15 8.17 -6.41
CA ILE A 2 -19.12 7.81 -5.41
C ILE A 2 -18.34 9.00 -4.85
N LEU A 3 -17.95 9.92 -5.73
CA LEU A 3 -17.24 11.14 -5.38
C LEU A 3 -18.00 12.02 -4.37
N GLN A 4 -19.33 12.13 -4.50
CA GLN A 4 -20.15 12.90 -3.56
C GLN A 4 -20.22 12.24 -2.18
N VAL A 5 -20.31 10.91 -2.15
CA VAL A 5 -20.27 10.15 -0.88
C VAL A 5 -18.95 10.38 -0.16
N ILE A 6 -17.84 10.38 -0.90
CA ILE A 6 -16.50 10.59 -0.32
C ILE A 6 -16.37 12.02 0.21
N ARG A 7 -16.79 13.03 -0.57
CA ARG A 7 -16.83 14.43 -0.10
C ARG A 7 -17.66 14.57 1.18
N PHE A 8 -18.85 13.96 1.22
CA PHE A 8 -19.68 13.95 2.42
C PHE A 8 -18.94 13.31 3.60
N ARG A 9 -18.28 12.16 3.40
CA ARG A 9 -17.54 11.51 4.48
C ARG A 9 -16.38 12.34 5.01
N ILE A 10 -15.64 13.00 4.13
CA ILE A 10 -14.56 13.91 4.52
C ILE A 10 -15.13 15.09 5.31
N SER A 11 -16.18 15.74 4.80
CA SER A 11 -16.72 16.94 5.44
C SER A 11 -17.51 16.68 6.73
N GLU A 12 -18.21 15.55 6.82
CA GLU A 12 -19.08 15.22 7.97
C GLU A 12 -18.32 14.50 9.08
N PHE A 13 -17.44 13.57 8.73
CA PHE A 13 -16.77 12.69 9.68
C PHE A 13 -15.27 12.95 9.82
N ASP A 14 -14.74 13.92 9.07
CA ASP A 14 -13.32 14.31 9.08
C ASP A 14 -12.36 13.12 8.90
N ILE A 15 -12.72 12.16 8.05
CA ILE A 15 -11.82 11.05 7.73
C ILE A 15 -10.52 11.56 7.09
N ASP A 16 -9.42 10.86 7.34
CA ASP A 16 -8.08 11.27 6.87
C ASP A 16 -7.63 10.56 5.61
N GLY A 17 -8.33 9.50 5.20
CA GLY A 17 -7.96 8.74 4.02
C GLY A 17 -8.93 7.65 3.62
N LEU A 18 -8.63 7.00 2.50
CA LEU A 18 -9.38 5.86 1.97
C LEU A 18 -8.44 4.76 1.49
N ARG A 19 -8.77 3.52 1.89
CA ARG A 19 -8.26 2.28 1.28
C ARG A 19 -9.22 1.83 0.19
N PHE A 20 -8.72 1.68 -1.04
CA PHE A 20 -9.46 1.09 -2.14
C PHE A 20 -9.17 -0.41 -2.21
N ASP A 21 -10.23 -1.20 -2.09
CA ASP A 21 -10.23 -2.64 -2.32
C ASP A 21 -10.05 -2.93 -3.82
N ALA A 22 -9.29 -3.98 -4.16
CA ALA A 22 -9.03 -4.40 -5.53
C ALA A 22 -8.71 -3.22 -6.49
N ALA A 23 -7.79 -2.34 -6.09
CA ALA A 23 -7.49 -1.13 -6.85
C ALA A 23 -6.88 -1.43 -8.22
N ASP A 24 -6.22 -2.58 -8.36
CA ASP A 24 -5.53 -3.03 -9.56
C ASP A 24 -6.44 -3.38 -10.75
N VAL A 25 -7.75 -3.55 -10.52
CA VAL A 25 -8.74 -3.78 -11.60
C VAL A 25 -9.45 -2.52 -12.08
N MET A 26 -9.19 -1.37 -11.44
CA MET A 26 -9.82 -0.09 -11.76
C MET A 26 -9.06 0.68 -12.84
N GLU A 27 -9.73 1.57 -13.56
CA GLU A 27 -9.07 2.46 -14.51
C GLU A 27 -8.22 3.51 -13.79
N LYS A 28 -7.02 3.81 -14.31
CA LYS A 28 -6.11 4.79 -13.67
C LYS A 28 -6.70 6.20 -13.59
N GLN A 29 -7.44 6.62 -14.61
CA GLN A 29 -8.10 7.92 -14.67
C GLN A 29 -9.09 8.10 -13.52
N PHE A 30 -9.69 7.01 -13.02
CA PHE A 30 -10.54 7.05 -11.83
C PHE A 30 -9.75 7.57 -10.62
N PHE A 31 -8.56 7.03 -10.37
CA PHE A 31 -7.73 7.47 -9.25
C PHE A 31 -7.23 8.90 -9.39
N THR A 32 -6.94 9.36 -10.61
CA THR A 32 -6.60 10.77 -10.85
C THR A 32 -7.74 11.71 -10.50
N ALA A 33 -8.96 11.39 -10.95
CA ALA A 33 -10.15 12.18 -10.61
C ALA A 33 -10.47 12.13 -9.11
N MET A 34 -10.31 10.95 -8.49
CA MET A 34 -10.46 10.74 -7.05
C MET A 34 -9.49 11.60 -6.24
N HIS A 35 -8.20 11.57 -6.58
CA HIS A 35 -7.16 12.35 -5.90
C HIS A 35 -7.44 13.85 -5.98
N ALA A 36 -7.71 14.37 -7.17
CA ALA A 36 -8.02 15.79 -7.38
C ALA A 36 -9.24 16.22 -6.56
N GLN A 37 -10.27 15.38 -6.48
CA GLN A 37 -11.45 15.71 -5.69
C GLN A 37 -11.17 15.67 -4.18
N CYS A 38 -10.55 14.62 -3.67
CA CYS A 38 -10.28 14.48 -2.24
C CYS A 38 -9.36 15.61 -1.73
N THR A 39 -8.28 15.88 -2.45
CA THR A 39 -7.33 16.95 -2.12
C THR A 39 -7.97 18.35 -2.20
N SER A 40 -8.99 18.55 -3.04
CA SER A 40 -9.77 19.81 -3.05
C SER A 40 -10.62 20.02 -1.78
N VAL A 41 -10.92 18.95 -1.04
CA VAL A 41 -11.70 19.02 0.21
C VAL A 41 -10.77 19.05 1.43
N LYS A 42 -9.73 18.21 1.43
CA LYS A 42 -8.74 18.09 2.50
C LYS A 42 -7.38 17.81 1.85
N SER A 43 -6.47 18.79 1.90
CA SER A 43 -5.24 18.79 1.10
C SER A 43 -4.25 17.68 1.45
N ASP A 44 -4.33 17.16 2.67
CA ASP A 44 -3.52 16.07 3.20
C ASP A 44 -4.24 14.71 3.18
N PHE A 45 -5.39 14.62 2.48
CA PHE A 45 -6.17 13.39 2.42
C PHE A 45 -5.40 12.25 1.75
N TRP A 46 -5.29 11.12 2.44
CA TRP A 46 -4.42 10.02 2.04
C TRP A 46 -5.17 8.91 1.31
N LEU A 47 -4.73 8.58 0.10
CA LEU A 47 -5.31 7.52 -0.74
C LEU A 47 -4.36 6.33 -0.83
N MET A 48 -4.85 5.15 -0.46
CA MET A 48 -4.13 3.89 -0.52
C MET A 48 -4.92 2.86 -1.32
N GLY A 49 -4.27 2.15 -2.24
CA GLY A 49 -4.91 1.08 -3.02
C GLY A 49 -4.36 -0.29 -2.69
N GLU A 50 -5.22 -1.30 -2.70
CA GLU A 50 -4.77 -2.68 -2.76
C GLU A 50 -4.36 -3.05 -4.18
N VAL A 51 -3.08 -3.35 -4.34
CA VAL A 51 -2.48 -3.84 -5.59
C VAL A 51 -1.63 -5.04 -5.24
N ILE A 52 -2.06 -6.23 -5.67
CA ILE A 52 -1.43 -7.50 -5.29
C ILE A 52 -0.25 -7.86 -6.20
N HIS A 53 -0.20 -7.33 -7.43
CA HIS A 53 0.86 -7.64 -8.39
C HIS A 53 1.13 -6.50 -9.39
N GLY A 54 2.25 -6.60 -10.09
CA GLY A 54 2.62 -5.69 -11.17
C GLY A 54 3.52 -4.54 -10.73
N ASP A 55 3.64 -3.53 -11.58
CA ASP A 55 4.48 -2.36 -11.31
C ASP A 55 3.70 -1.29 -10.52
N TYR A 56 3.97 -1.18 -9.23
CA TYR A 56 3.30 -0.23 -8.33
C TYR A 56 3.45 1.26 -8.76
N ARG A 57 4.49 1.61 -9.55
CA ARG A 57 4.64 2.97 -10.12
C ARG A 57 3.50 3.36 -11.04
N ALA A 58 2.79 2.38 -11.59
CA ALA A 58 1.62 2.62 -12.43
C ALA A 58 0.44 3.23 -11.65
N TRP A 59 0.45 3.09 -10.32
CA TRP A 59 -0.64 3.46 -9.42
C TRP A 59 -0.25 4.57 -8.44
N VAL A 60 1.01 4.58 -8.01
CA VAL A 60 1.53 5.54 -7.03
C VAL A 60 2.25 6.68 -7.73
N ASN A 61 1.75 7.89 -7.57
CA ASN A 61 2.38 9.14 -8.02
C ASN A 61 1.66 10.35 -7.39
N ASN A 62 2.12 11.57 -7.69
CA ASN A 62 1.58 12.81 -7.14
C ASN A 62 0.15 13.16 -7.60
N GLU A 63 -0.39 12.43 -8.58
CA GLU A 63 -1.69 12.72 -9.19
C GLU A 63 -2.72 11.60 -8.95
N SER A 64 -2.35 10.45 -8.36
CA SER A 64 -3.26 9.31 -8.13
C SER A 64 -3.24 8.80 -6.68
N LEU A 65 -2.66 7.64 -6.41
CA LEU A 65 -2.60 7.08 -5.06
C LEU A 65 -1.31 7.52 -4.37
N ASN A 66 -1.39 7.77 -3.07
CA ASN A 66 -0.22 8.09 -2.25
C ASN A 66 0.58 6.84 -1.90
N SER A 67 -0.06 5.66 -1.88
CA SER A 67 0.58 4.38 -1.56
C SER A 67 -0.23 3.21 -2.12
N VAL A 68 0.40 2.04 -2.24
CA VAL A 68 -0.29 0.76 -2.42
C VAL A 68 0.22 -0.29 -1.43
N THR A 69 -0.50 -1.40 -1.29
CA THR A 69 -0.09 -2.56 -0.48
C THR A 69 1.28 -3.11 -0.89
N ASN A 70 2.18 -3.29 0.07
CA ASN A 70 3.53 -3.80 -0.21
C ASN A 70 3.63 -5.33 -0.08
N TYR A 71 3.01 -6.05 -1.02
CA TYR A 71 3.07 -7.51 -1.04
C TYR A 71 4.51 -8.05 -1.32
N GLU A 72 5.38 -7.25 -1.96
CA GLU A 72 6.81 -7.58 -2.16
C GLU A 72 7.57 -7.71 -0.84
N CYS A 73 7.33 -6.80 0.11
CA CYS A 73 7.92 -6.90 1.45
C CYS A 73 7.15 -7.85 2.38
N TYR A 74 5.83 -7.96 2.26
CA TYR A 74 5.00 -8.83 3.10
C TYR A 74 5.56 -10.26 3.19
N LYS A 75 5.80 -10.92 2.04
CA LYS A 75 6.33 -12.29 2.03
C LYS A 75 7.70 -12.35 2.69
N GLY A 76 8.61 -11.47 2.24
CA GLY A 76 9.98 -11.43 2.75
C GLY A 76 10.06 -11.19 4.25
N LEU A 77 9.13 -10.45 4.85
CA LEU A 77 9.13 -10.15 6.29
C LEU A 77 9.00 -11.42 7.14
N TRP A 78 8.04 -12.29 6.84
CA TRP A 78 7.82 -13.50 7.64
C TRP A 78 8.72 -14.65 7.19
N SER A 79 8.95 -14.83 5.88
CA SER A 79 9.76 -15.95 5.37
C SER A 79 11.22 -15.83 5.81
N SER A 80 11.80 -14.64 5.70
CA SER A 80 13.18 -14.39 6.16
C SER A 80 13.34 -14.62 7.66
N HIS A 81 12.31 -14.35 8.45
CA HIS A 81 12.32 -14.56 9.89
C HIS A 81 12.28 -16.05 10.25
N ASN A 82 11.47 -16.83 9.54
CA ASN A 82 11.37 -18.29 9.71
C ASN A 82 12.66 -18.99 9.28
N ASP A 83 13.16 -18.67 8.09
CA ASP A 83 14.32 -19.36 7.49
C ASP A 83 15.67 -18.78 7.97
N LYS A 84 15.64 -17.71 8.78
CA LYS A 84 16.83 -16.94 9.19
C LYS A 84 17.64 -16.39 8.01
N ASN A 85 16.98 -16.24 6.87
CA ASN A 85 17.56 -15.74 5.64
C ASN A 85 17.15 -14.28 5.40
N TYR A 86 17.77 -13.36 6.12
CA TYR A 86 17.48 -11.92 5.99
C TYR A 86 17.93 -11.31 4.66
N PHE A 87 18.63 -12.06 3.80
CA PHE A 87 18.95 -11.61 2.44
C PHE A 87 17.69 -11.41 1.59
N GLU A 88 16.61 -12.17 1.83
CA GLU A 88 15.36 -12.04 1.08
C GLU A 88 14.69 -10.67 1.32
N ILE A 89 14.43 -10.32 2.58
CA ILE A 89 13.83 -9.02 2.92
C ILE A 89 14.80 -7.87 2.63
N ALA A 90 16.11 -8.05 2.84
CA ALA A 90 17.11 -7.04 2.50
C ALA A 90 17.12 -6.73 1.01
N TYR A 91 16.95 -7.75 0.14
CA TYR A 91 16.85 -7.55 -1.30
C TYR A 91 15.63 -6.72 -1.68
N SER A 92 14.44 -7.04 -1.15
CA SER A 92 13.22 -6.25 -1.39
C SER A 92 13.38 -4.81 -0.87
N LEU A 93 13.88 -4.62 0.35
CA LEU A 93 14.13 -3.28 0.90
C LEU A 93 15.15 -2.49 0.08
N ASN A 94 16.22 -3.13 -0.42
CA ASN A 94 17.21 -2.45 -1.25
C ASN A 94 16.62 -2.00 -2.60
N ARG A 95 15.67 -2.74 -3.17
CA ARG A 95 14.93 -2.31 -4.36
C ARG A 95 14.04 -1.10 -4.08
N GLN A 96 13.50 -0.99 -2.87
CA GLN A 96 12.55 0.08 -2.50
C GLN A 96 13.20 1.30 -1.85
N PHE A 97 14.39 1.16 -1.26
CA PHE A 97 15.05 2.21 -0.47
C PHE A 97 16.55 2.36 -0.74
N GLY A 98 17.15 1.48 -1.56
CA GLY A 98 18.57 1.52 -1.89
C GLY A 98 18.95 2.58 -2.93
N GLU A 99 20.22 2.57 -3.34
CA GLU A 99 20.77 3.54 -4.30
C GLU A 99 20.04 3.51 -5.66
N HIS A 100 19.58 2.33 -6.08
CA HIS A 100 18.85 2.11 -7.33
C HIS A 100 17.36 1.80 -7.07
N VAL A 101 16.70 2.67 -6.31
CA VAL A 101 15.29 2.51 -5.94
C VAL A 101 14.33 2.48 -7.13
N ILE A 102 13.42 1.49 -7.15
CA ILE A 102 12.36 1.38 -8.17
C ILE A 102 11.12 2.22 -7.84
N TYR A 103 10.84 2.52 -6.56
CA TYR A 103 9.70 3.34 -6.11
C TYR A 103 10.15 4.69 -5.55
N LYS A 104 10.93 5.44 -6.34
CA LYS A 104 11.57 6.68 -5.87
C LYS A 104 10.54 7.73 -5.47
N GLY A 105 10.65 8.23 -4.24
CA GLY A 105 9.83 9.34 -3.75
C GLY A 105 8.48 8.94 -3.16
N PHE A 106 8.17 7.65 -3.07
CA PHE A 106 6.93 7.17 -2.47
C PHE A 106 7.20 5.99 -1.55
N ASN A 107 6.41 5.91 -0.47
CA ASN A 107 6.46 4.79 0.46
C ASN A 107 5.26 3.90 0.21
N LEU A 108 5.50 2.59 0.14
CA LEU A 108 4.44 1.60 0.06
C LEU A 108 3.92 1.24 1.46
N TYR A 109 2.71 0.70 1.51
CA TYR A 109 2.06 0.32 2.76
C TYR A 109 2.56 -1.06 3.21
N ASN A 110 3.52 -1.05 4.13
CA ASN A 110 4.06 -2.25 4.75
C ASN A 110 3.08 -2.83 5.77
N PHE A 111 2.92 -4.16 5.76
CA PHE A 111 2.09 -4.88 6.73
C PHE A 111 2.69 -6.26 7.02
N ALA A 112 2.43 -6.79 8.22
CA ALA A 112 2.87 -8.12 8.64
C ALA A 112 1.83 -9.21 8.29
N ASP A 113 0.55 -8.86 8.39
CA ASP A 113 -0.61 -9.63 7.96
C ASP A 113 -1.78 -8.66 7.66
N ASN A 114 -2.85 -9.17 7.05
CA ASN A 114 -4.09 -8.45 6.80
C ASN A 114 -5.27 -9.46 6.77
N HIS A 115 -6.47 -9.02 6.37
CA HIS A 115 -7.66 -9.90 6.35
C HIS A 115 -7.71 -10.88 5.17
N ASP A 116 -6.85 -10.70 4.17
CA ASP A 116 -6.76 -11.51 2.95
C ASP A 116 -5.64 -12.55 2.99
N VAL A 117 -4.83 -12.56 4.05
CA VAL A 117 -3.70 -13.49 4.25
C VAL A 117 -3.74 -14.14 5.63
N ASP A 118 -3.01 -15.25 5.80
CA ASP A 118 -2.86 -15.88 7.11
C ASP A 118 -2.23 -14.93 8.13
N SER A 119 -2.71 -14.99 9.37
CA SER A 119 -2.15 -14.17 10.44
C SER A 119 -0.67 -14.48 10.66
N ILE A 120 0.11 -13.44 10.98
CA ILE A 120 1.52 -13.53 11.31
C ILE A 120 1.78 -14.55 12.44
N ARG A 121 0.84 -14.65 13.39
CA ARG A 121 0.92 -15.62 14.50
C ARG A 121 0.90 -17.07 14.01
N THR A 122 0.17 -17.35 12.93
CA THR A 122 0.02 -18.69 12.37
C THR A 122 1.22 -19.08 11.52
N VAL A 123 1.77 -18.13 10.76
CA VAL A 123 2.87 -18.42 9.81
C VAL A 123 4.25 -18.44 10.46
N LEU A 124 4.44 -17.79 11.61
CA LEU A 124 5.73 -17.79 12.32
C LEU A 124 5.94 -19.08 13.13
N PHE A 125 7.14 -19.65 13.04
CA PHE A 125 7.50 -20.81 13.84
C PHE A 125 7.93 -20.43 15.25
N SER A 126 7.53 -21.23 16.24
CA SER A 126 8.02 -21.09 17.62
C SER A 126 9.51 -21.36 17.66
N GLN A 127 10.28 -20.38 18.10
CA GLN A 127 11.71 -20.54 18.32
C GLN A 127 11.92 -20.93 19.77
N THR A 128 12.02 -22.24 20.04
CA THR A 128 12.68 -22.70 21.26
C THR A 128 14.17 -22.37 21.14
N ALA A 129 14.62 -21.47 22.01
CA ALA A 129 16.04 -21.19 22.24
C ALA A 129 16.76 -22.39 22.85
#